data_AF-L9XCG5-F1
#
_entry.id   AF-L9XCG5-F1
#
_cell.length_a   1.000
_cell.length_b   1.000
_cell.length_c   1.000
_cell.angle_alpha   90.00
_cell.angle_beta   90.00
_cell.angle_gamma   90.00
#
_symmetry.space_group_name_H-M   'P 1'
#
loop_
_entity.id
_entity.type
_entity.pdbx_description
1 polymer ?
#
loop_
_entity_poly.entity_id
_entity_poly.type
_entity_poly.pdbx_seq_one_letter_code
_entity_poly.pdbx_strand_id
1 'polypeptide(L)'
;MQPTQDRLSKALEQRGDASKTDILDDLLRDYEIAPPSISKEGARRVMKRLTDEANIELEDGHKYLKPHGARRGLGAELYALGESEKAQQVLRHKSIETTHEAYSDLKTKDLAQSIDEIRNE
;
A
#
# COMPACT_ATOMS: atom_id res chain seq x y z
N MET A 1 5.15 0.57 -31.76
CA MET A 1 5.65 1.12 -30.47
C MET A 1 6.16 0.00 -29.54
N GLN A 2 6.87 -1.01 -30.07
CA GLN A 2 7.49 -2.12 -29.32
C GLN A 2 9.02 -2.31 -29.48
N PRO A 3 9.74 -1.73 -30.48
CA PRO A 3 11.13 -2.15 -30.73
C PRO A 3 12.18 -1.59 -29.74
N THR A 4 11.84 -0.61 -28.91
CA THR A 4 12.78 0.00 -27.95
C THR A 4 12.84 -0.75 -26.62
N GLN A 5 11.72 -1.30 -26.14
CA GLN A 5 11.68 -2.05 -24.88
C GLN A 5 12.40 -3.39 -24.97
N ASP A 6 12.30 -4.08 -26.11
CA ASP A 6 13.02 -5.34 -26.36
C ASP A 6 14.53 -5.13 -26.41
N ARG A 7 14.99 -4.01 -26.96
CA ARG A 7 16.41 -3.67 -27.04
C ARG A 7 17.01 -3.38 -25.68
N LEU A 8 16.30 -2.64 -24.84
CA LEU A 8 16.75 -2.34 -23.48
C LEU A 8 16.81 -3.61 -22.62
N SER A 9 15.75 -4.42 -22.67
CA SER A 9 15.67 -5.67 -21.90
C SER A 9 16.80 -6.62 -22.28
N LYS A 10 17.04 -6.80 -23.59
CA LYS A 10 18.13 -7.63 -24.10
C LYS A 10 19.52 -7.10 -23.71
N ALA A 11 19.70 -5.78 -23.67
CA ALA A 11 20.96 -5.16 -23.24
C ALA A 11 21.22 -5.35 -21.74
N LEU A 12 20.18 -5.28 -20.90
CA LEU A 12 20.28 -5.52 -19.46
C LEU A 12 20.55 -7.00 -19.14
N GLU A 13 19.88 -7.92 -19.82
CA GLU A 13 20.14 -9.36 -19.71
C GLU A 13 21.57 -9.74 -20.12
N GLN A 14 22.06 -9.19 -21.24
CA GLN A 14 23.42 -9.46 -21.73
C GLN A 14 24.53 -8.95 -20.79
N ARG A 15 24.24 -7.93 -19.98
CA ARG A 15 25.18 -7.38 -19.00
C ARG A 15 25.11 -8.08 -17.63
N GLY A 16 24.22 -9.07 -17.47
CA GLY A 16 23.99 -9.76 -16.19
C GLY A 16 23.18 -8.93 -15.19
N ASP A 17 22.49 -7.89 -15.67
CA ASP A 17 21.89 -6.83 -14.85
C ASP A 17 20.36 -6.92 -14.78
N ALA A 18 19.81 -8.08 -15.16
CA ALA A 18 18.37 -8.35 -15.20
C ALA A 18 17.64 -8.18 -13.85
N SER A 19 18.35 -7.90 -12.76
CA SER A 19 17.80 -7.70 -11.41
C SER A 19 18.17 -6.38 -10.74
N LYS A 20 19.04 -5.54 -11.33
CA LYS A 20 19.53 -4.33 -10.67
C LYS A 20 19.21 -3.12 -11.52
N THR A 21 18.32 -2.27 -11.02
CA THR A 21 17.97 -1.00 -11.69
C THR A 21 19.10 0.02 -11.61
N ASP A 22 20.21 -0.30 -10.93
CA ASP A 22 21.36 0.57 -10.68
C ASP A 22 21.87 1.25 -11.96
N ILE A 23 22.08 0.52 -13.06
CA ILE A 23 22.53 1.13 -14.34
C ILE A 23 21.49 2.10 -14.90
N LEU A 24 20.20 1.79 -14.78
CA LEU A 24 19.14 2.66 -15.26
C LEU A 24 19.04 3.92 -14.39
N ASP A 25 19.17 3.77 -13.07
CA ASP A 25 19.14 4.88 -12.12
C ASP A 25 20.34 5.82 -12.32
N ASP A 26 21.53 5.27 -12.59
CA ASP A 26 22.73 6.03 -12.95
C ASP A 26 22.55 6.79 -14.27
N LEU A 27 22.02 6.15 -15.31
CA LEU A 27 21.74 6.82 -16.59
C LEU A 27 20.70 7.94 -16.43
N LEU A 28 19.63 7.70 -15.68
CA LEU A 28 18.62 8.73 -15.42
C LEU A 28 19.23 9.93 -14.69
N ARG A 29 20.16 9.68 -13.77
CA ARG A 29 20.89 10.73 -13.05
C ARG A 29 21.86 11.49 -13.95
N ASP A 30 22.70 10.80 -14.71
CA ASP A 30 23.72 11.38 -15.59
C ASP A 30 23.13 12.29 -16.67
N TYR A 31 21.97 11.91 -17.19
CA TYR A 31 21.25 12.68 -18.20
C TYR A 31 20.19 13.62 -17.61
N GLU A 32 20.13 13.76 -16.28
CA GLU A 32 19.15 14.58 -15.55
C GLU A 32 17.69 14.30 -15.95
N ILE A 33 17.38 13.05 -16.28
CA ILE A 33 16.05 12.61 -16.67
C ILE A 33 15.29 12.16 -15.42
N ALA A 34 14.23 12.87 -15.08
CA ALA A 34 13.33 12.44 -14.01
C ALA A 34 12.66 11.10 -14.39
N PRO A 35 12.76 10.05 -13.56
CA PRO A 35 12.02 8.83 -13.80
C PRO A 35 10.51 9.11 -13.83
N PRO A 36 9.74 8.39 -14.67
CA PRO A 36 8.30 8.50 -14.64
C PRO A 36 7.77 8.04 -13.27
N SER A 37 6.70 8.69 -12.80
CA SER A 37 6.01 8.28 -11.58
C SER A 37 5.58 6.81 -11.65
N ILE A 38 5.64 6.13 -10.50
CA ILE A 38 5.20 4.73 -10.41
C ILE A 38 3.74 4.60 -10.84
N SER A 39 3.48 3.66 -11.75
CA SER A 39 2.11 3.33 -12.13
C SER A 39 1.43 2.48 -11.06
N LYS A 40 0.10 2.47 -11.06
CA LYS A 40 -0.69 1.59 -10.16
C LYS A 40 -0.28 0.13 -10.31
N GLU A 41 -0.08 -0.33 -11.55
CA GLU A 41 0.36 -1.69 -11.83
C GLU A 41 1.81 -1.94 -11.41
N GLY A 42 2.69 -0.94 -11.53
CA GLY A 42 4.04 -1.00 -10.97
C GLY A 42 4.02 -1.24 -9.47
N ALA A 43 3.26 -0.45 -8.73
CA ALA A 43 3.10 -0.61 -7.28
C ALA A 43 2.52 -1.99 -6.91
N ARG A 44 1.50 -2.47 -7.65
CA ARG A 44 0.94 -3.82 -7.43
C ARG A 44 1.96 -4.93 -7.65
N ARG A 45 2.80 -4.84 -8.70
CA ARG A 45 3.84 -5.85 -8.96
C ARG A 45 4.86 -5.90 -7.82
N VAL A 46 5.30 -4.74 -7.34
CA VAL A 46 6.21 -4.66 -6.18
C VAL A 46 5.57 -5.32 -4.96
N MET A 47 4.31 -5.00 -4.63
CA MET A 47 3.64 -5.59 -3.47
C MET A 47 3.46 -7.10 -3.58
N LYS A 48 3.14 -7.64 -4.76
CA LYS A 48 3.07 -9.09 -4.99
C LYS A 48 4.41 -9.75 -4.70
N ARG A 49 5.47 -9.23 -5.30
CA ARG A 49 6.83 -9.75 -5.12
C ARG A 49 7.26 -9.70 -3.64
N LEU A 50 7.05 -8.58 -2.96
CA LEU A 50 7.42 -8.44 -1.55
C LEU A 50 6.58 -9.33 -0.62
N THR A 51 5.29 -9.55 -0.92
CA THR A 51 4.45 -10.47 -0.14
C THR A 51 4.97 -11.91 -0.28
N ASP A 52 5.28 -12.30 -1.52
CA ASP A 52 5.82 -13.62 -1.86
C ASP A 52 7.20 -13.86 -1.23
N GLU A 53 8.13 -12.91 -1.39
CA GLU A 53 9.47 -12.96 -0.77
C GLU A 53 9.41 -13.03 0.76
N ALA A 54 8.40 -12.41 1.38
CA ALA A 54 8.17 -12.46 2.82
C ALA A 54 7.40 -13.72 3.29
N ASN A 55 6.94 -14.59 2.38
CA ASN A 55 6.10 -15.75 2.66
C ASN A 55 4.86 -15.41 3.51
N ILE A 56 4.19 -14.30 3.18
CA ILE A 56 2.98 -13.88 3.91
C ILE A 56 1.76 -14.52 3.24
N GLU A 57 1.17 -15.50 3.92
CA GLU A 57 -0.11 -16.10 3.56
C GLU A 57 -1.29 -15.26 4.09
N LEU A 58 -2.33 -15.09 3.28
CA LEU A 58 -3.50 -14.26 3.63
C LEU A 58 -4.75 -15.14 3.74
N GLU A 59 -5.43 -15.03 4.88
CA GLU A 59 -6.62 -15.84 5.19
C GLU A 59 -7.90 -15.35 4.46
N ASP A 60 -7.89 -14.13 3.93
CA ASP A 60 -9.04 -13.47 3.31
C ASP A 60 -9.20 -13.76 1.80
N GLY A 61 -8.46 -14.75 1.29
CA GLY A 61 -8.48 -15.14 -0.13
C GLY A 61 -7.78 -14.15 -1.06
N HIS A 62 -7.09 -13.13 -0.53
CA HIS A 62 -6.20 -12.29 -1.32
C HIS A 62 -4.86 -12.98 -1.57
N LYS A 63 -4.25 -12.66 -2.72
CA LYS A 63 -2.97 -13.25 -3.13
C LYS A 63 -1.73 -12.44 -2.70
N TYR A 64 -1.94 -11.23 -2.18
CA TYR A 64 -0.88 -10.31 -1.77
C TYR A 64 -1.43 -9.15 -0.95
N LEU A 65 -0.55 -8.52 -0.15
CA LEU A 65 -0.86 -7.32 0.60
C LEU A 65 -1.14 -6.15 -0.36
N LYS A 66 -2.38 -5.66 -0.38
CA LYS A 66 -2.77 -4.55 -1.27
C LYS A 66 -2.44 -3.19 -0.62
N PRO A 67 -1.99 -2.19 -1.39
CA PRO A 67 -1.84 -0.82 -0.88
C PRO A 67 -3.12 -0.23 -0.24
N HIS A 68 -4.29 -0.62 -0.75
CA HIS A 68 -5.57 -0.21 -0.16
C HIS A 68 -5.76 -0.80 1.25
N GLY A 69 -5.30 -2.04 1.50
CA GLY A 69 -5.35 -2.67 2.81
C GLY A 69 -4.49 -1.93 3.83
N ALA A 70 -3.27 -1.53 3.45
CA ALA A 70 -2.41 -0.70 4.29
C ALA A 70 -3.08 0.66 4.66
N ARG A 71 -3.69 1.33 3.67
CA ARG A 71 -4.44 2.57 3.91
C ARG A 71 -5.62 2.35 4.87
N ARG A 72 -6.34 1.24 4.75
CA ARG A 72 -7.44 0.87 5.66
C ARG A 72 -6.95 0.55 7.06
N GLY A 73 -5.84 -0.17 7.19
CA GLY A 73 -5.23 -0.51 8.48
C GLY A 73 -4.84 0.73 9.29
N LEU A 74 -4.10 1.65 8.67
CA LEU A 74 -3.73 2.93 9.31
C LEU A 74 -4.97 3.74 9.73
N GLY A 75 -5.99 3.77 8.88
CA GLY A 75 -7.23 4.45 9.19
C GLY A 75 -7.99 3.84 10.37
N ALA A 76 -8.07 2.51 10.41
CA ALA A 76 -8.67 1.76 11.51
C ALA A 76 -7.95 2.00 12.83
N GLU A 77 -6.61 1.99 12.81
CA GLU A 77 -5.79 2.24 14.00
C GLU A 77 -6.02 3.66 14.57
N LEU A 78 -5.93 4.68 13.72
CA LEU A 78 -6.21 6.06 14.15
C LEU A 78 -7.64 6.21 14.67
N TYR A 79 -8.60 5.56 14.03
CA TYR A 79 -9.99 5.63 14.44
C TYR A 79 -10.24 4.96 15.81
N ALA A 80 -9.65 3.78 16.04
CA ALA A 80 -9.72 3.06 17.32
C ALA A 80 -9.07 3.83 18.48
N LEU A 81 -8.05 4.66 18.20
CA LEU A 81 -7.45 5.57 19.16
C LEU A 81 -8.32 6.82 19.46
N GLY A 82 -9.52 6.92 18.88
CA GLY A 82 -10.39 8.09 19.00
C GLY A 82 -9.97 9.26 18.11
N GLU A 83 -8.95 9.09 17.28
CA GLU A 83 -8.34 10.13 16.44
C GLU A 83 -9.03 10.25 15.08
N SER A 84 -10.37 10.32 15.08
CA SER A 84 -11.20 10.30 13.87
C SER A 84 -10.88 11.45 12.90
N GLU A 85 -10.54 12.63 13.41
CA GLU A 85 -10.13 13.78 12.57
C GLU A 85 -8.77 13.53 11.89
N LYS A 86 -7.81 12.93 12.61
CA LYS A 86 -6.51 12.55 12.02
C LYS A 86 -6.70 11.47 10.97
N ALA A 87 -7.54 10.47 11.24
CA ALA A 87 -7.91 9.46 10.27
C ALA A 87 -8.53 10.10 9.01
N GLN A 88 -9.46 11.05 9.15
CA GLN A 88 -10.03 11.79 8.02
C GLN A 88 -8.95 12.51 7.20
N GLN A 89 -8.05 13.25 7.86
CA GLN A 89 -7.01 14.04 7.21
C GLN A 89 -6.00 13.16 6.47
N VAL A 90 -5.46 12.14 7.14
CA VAL A 90 -4.47 11.21 6.57
C VAL A 90 -5.05 10.46 5.38
N LEU A 91 -6.29 9.99 5.49
CA LEU A 91 -6.97 9.27 4.42
C LEU A 91 -7.58 10.21 3.39
N ARG A 92 -7.57 11.53 3.61
CA ARG A 92 -8.21 12.54 2.75
C ARG A 92 -9.67 12.21 2.45
N HIS A 93 -10.42 11.78 3.47
CA HIS A 93 -11.86 11.61 3.32
C HIS A 93 -12.53 12.97 3.14
N LYS A 94 -13.57 13.00 2.30
CA LYS A 94 -14.28 14.24 1.94
C LYS A 94 -14.91 14.91 3.17
N SER A 95 -15.34 14.12 4.14
CA SER A 95 -15.92 14.60 5.39
C SER A 95 -15.64 13.62 6.54
N ILE A 96 -15.92 14.06 7.76
CA ILE A 96 -15.77 13.23 8.95
C ILE A 96 -16.77 12.07 8.96
N GLU A 97 -17.97 12.27 8.41
CA GLU A 97 -19.01 11.24 8.28
C GLU A 97 -18.53 10.09 7.41
N THR A 98 -17.83 10.35 6.30
CA THR A 98 -17.21 9.28 5.49
C THR A 98 -16.22 8.45 6.30
N THR A 99 -15.53 9.05 7.28
CA THR A 99 -14.61 8.32 8.17
C THR A 99 -15.37 7.47 9.17
N HIS A 100 -16.42 8.02 9.81
CA HIS A 100 -17.28 7.25 10.71
C HIS A 100 -17.98 6.10 10.01
N GLU A 101 -18.47 6.30 8.79
CA GLU A 101 -19.08 5.25 7.97
C GLU A 101 -18.06 4.17 7.59
N ALA A 102 -16.85 4.58 7.21
CA ALA A 102 -15.79 3.65 6.83
C ALA A 102 -15.31 2.71 7.95
N TYR A 103 -15.53 3.08 9.22
CA TYR A 103 -15.02 2.38 10.41
C TYR A 103 -16.10 2.18 11.50
N SER A 104 -17.37 2.25 11.14
CA SER A 104 -18.50 2.11 12.08
C SER A 104 -18.44 0.81 12.87
N ASP A 105 -18.03 -0.27 12.20
CA ASP A 105 -17.99 -1.61 12.80
C ASP A 105 -16.96 -1.72 13.92
N LEU A 106 -15.87 -0.95 13.86
CA LEU A 106 -14.89 -0.85 14.95
C LEU A 106 -15.51 -0.15 16.16
N LYS A 107 -16.22 0.97 15.93
CA LYS A 107 -16.93 1.69 16.99
C LYS A 107 -17.93 0.81 17.73
N THR A 108 -18.65 -0.05 17.00
CA THR A 108 -19.61 -0.97 17.59
C THR A 108 -18.94 -2.00 18.50
N LYS A 109 -17.76 -2.50 18.13
CA LYS A 109 -16.97 -3.42 18.98
C LYS A 109 -16.47 -2.75 20.24
N ASP A 110 -15.87 -1.56 20.12
CA ASP A 110 -15.36 -0.80 21.27
C ASP A 110 -16.50 -0.47 22.24
N LEU A 111 -17.65 -0.04 21.71
CA LEU A 111 -18.83 0.26 22.53
C LEU A 111 -19.36 -0.97 23.26
N ALA A 112 -19.41 -2.13 22.59
CA ALA A 112 -19.84 -3.38 23.22
C ALA A 112 -18.89 -3.77 24.36
N GLN A 113 -17.58 -3.65 24.14
CA GLN A 113 -16.58 -3.93 25.17
C GLN A 113 -16.73 -2.98 26.38
N SER A 114 -16.85 -1.66 26.16
CA SER A 114 -17.05 -0.71 27.26
C SER A 114 -18.34 -0.96 28.05
N ILE A 115 -19.41 -1.42 27.40
CA ILE A 115 -20.65 -1.81 28.08
C ILE A 115 -20.43 -3.06 28.94
N ASP A 116 -19.72 -4.06 28.42
CA ASP A 116 -19.38 -5.27 29.17
C ASP A 116 -18.48 -4.97 30.37
N GLU A 117 -17.55 -4.02 30.25
CA GLU A 117 -16.73 -3.53 31.36
C GLU A 117 -17.60 -2.90 32.45
N ILE A 118 -18.50 -1.98 32.11
CA ILE A 118 -19.43 -1.36 33.07
C ILE A 118 -20.37 -2.38 33.72
N ARG A 119 -20.83 -3.39 32.96
CA ARG A 119 -21.75 -4.41 33.47
C ARG A 119 -21.11 -5.36 34.48
N ASN A 120 -19.78 -5.49 34.45
CA ASN A 120 -19.02 -6.42 35.28
C ASN A 120 -18.34 -5.73 36.49
N GLU A 121 -18.57 -4.43 36.69
CA GLU A 121 -18.25 -3.66 37.91
C GLU A 121 -19.40 -3.69 38.93
#